data_AF-A0A6V7I3W3-F1
#
_entry.id   AF-A0A6V7I3W3-F1
#
_cell.length_a   1.000
_cell.length_b   1.000
_cell.length_c   1.000
_cell.angle_alpha   90.00
_cell.angle_beta   90.00
_cell.angle_gamma   90.00
#
_symmetry.space_group_name_H-M   'P 1'
#
loop_
_entity.id
_entity.type
_entity.pdbx_description
1 polymer ?
#
loop_
_entity_poly.entity_id
_entity_poly.type
_entity_poly.pdbx_seq_one_letter_code
_entity_poly.pdbx_strand_id
1 'polypeptide(L)' 'YLQEKFPFIDKARTAIWGWSYGGYAAGMALAMDRDNVFKCGMSVAPVTDWALY' A
#
# COMPACT_ATOMS: atom_id res chain seq x y z
N TYR A 1 -10.03 11.08 -4.27
CA TYR A 1 -11.43 10.73 -4.57
C TYR A 1 -12.18 10.05 -3.44
N LEU A 2 -11.96 8.75 -3.13
CA LEU A 2 -12.82 8.02 -2.16
C LEU A 2 -12.83 8.68 -0.78
N GLN A 3 -11.66 9.02 -0.27
CA GLN A 3 -11.50 9.74 1.01
C GLN A 3 -12.07 11.17 1.01
N GLU A 4 -12.39 11.75 -0.16
CA GLU A 4 -13.04 13.07 -0.26
C GLU A 4 -14.55 12.94 -0.36
N LYS A 5 -15.02 11.88 -1.02
CA LYS A 5 -16.44 11.61 -1.24
C LYS A 5 -17.11 10.97 -0.03
N PHE A 6 -16.39 10.13 0.70
CA PHE A 6 -16.94 9.34 1.79
C PHE A 6 -16.33 9.78 3.13
N PRO A 7 -17.05 10.56 3.95
CA PRO A 7 -16.49 11.17 5.16
C PRO A 7 -16.14 10.16 6.25
N PHE A 8 -16.64 8.93 6.16
CA PHE A 8 -16.29 7.84 7.08
C PHE A 8 -14.92 7.20 6.79
N ILE A 9 -14.27 7.52 5.66
CA ILE A 9 -12.93 7.02 5.34
C ILE A 9 -11.90 8.00 5.89
N ASP A 10 -11.18 7.60 6.93
CA ASP A 10 -10.21 8.45 7.60
C ASP A 10 -8.85 8.48 6.87
N LYS A 11 -8.52 9.64 6.31
CA LYS A 11 -7.23 9.92 5.64
C LYS A 11 -6.02 9.74 6.57
N ALA A 12 -6.17 10.00 7.86
CA ALA A 12 -5.10 9.88 8.83
C ALA A 12 -4.86 8.44 9.31
N ARG A 13 -5.74 7.48 8.97
CA ARG A 13 -5.65 6.08 9.41
C ARG A 13 -5.92 5.10 8.27
N THR A 14 -5.36 5.37 7.10
CA THR A 14 -5.43 4.49 5.92
C THR A 14 -4.16 3.63 5.81
N ALA A 15 -4.31 2.35 5.51
CA ALA A 15 -3.21 1.40 5.36
C ALA A 15 -3.37 0.56 4.09
N ILE A 16 -2.27 -0.03 3.62
CA ILE A 16 -2.26 -0.95 2.47
C ILE A 16 -1.77 -2.34 2.88
N TRP A 17 -2.40 -3.39 2.35
CA TRP A 17 -2.02 -4.77 2.62
C TRP A 17 -2.05 -5.57 1.32
N GLY A 18 -1.14 -6.54 1.18
CA GLY A 18 -1.20 -7.51 0.11
C GLY A 18 -0.32 -8.73 0.32
N TRP A 19 -0.65 -9.82 -0.41
CA TRP A 19 0.07 -11.09 -0.41
C TRP A 19 0.62 -11.42 -1.80
N SER A 20 1.77 -12.09 -1.90
CA SER A 20 2.43 -12.42 -3.17
C SER A 20 2.67 -11.15 -4.02
N TYR A 21 2.13 -11.06 -5.23
CA TYR A 21 2.19 -9.84 -6.04
C TYR A 21 1.57 -8.64 -5.30
N GLY A 22 0.52 -8.87 -4.50
CA GLY A 22 -0.05 -7.82 -3.66
C GLY A 22 0.95 -7.32 -2.60
N GLY A 23 1.84 -8.18 -2.12
CA GLY A 23 2.92 -7.78 -1.21
C GLY A 23 3.90 -6.84 -1.92
N TYR A 24 4.35 -7.21 -3.12
CA TYR A 24 5.17 -6.34 -3.97
C TYR A 24 4.49 -4.98 -4.20
N ALA A 25 3.23 -4.98 -4.62
CA ALA A 25 2.46 -3.76 -4.87
C ALA A 25 2.29 -2.90 -3.61
N ALA A 26 2.01 -3.51 -2.45
CA ALA A 26 1.90 -2.80 -1.17
C ALA A 26 3.24 -2.15 -0.77
N GLY A 27 4.35 -2.87 -0.89
CA GLY A 27 5.68 -2.34 -0.62
C GLY A 27 6.07 -1.20 -1.55
N MET A 28 5.84 -1.36 -2.86
CA MET A 28 6.12 -0.33 -3.86
C MET A 28 5.24 0.92 -3.68
N ALA A 29 3.95 0.73 -3.36
CA ALA A 29 3.04 1.83 -3.09
C ALA A 29 3.52 2.67 -1.90
N LEU A 30 3.93 2.03 -0.80
CA LEU A 30 4.52 2.74 0.35
C LEU A 30 5.83 3.45 0.00
N ALA A 31 6.72 2.78 -0.77
CA ALA A 31 8.00 3.36 -1.15
C ALA A 31 7.86 4.58 -2.08
N MET A 32 6.77 4.63 -2.87
CA MET A 32 6.48 5.71 -3.81
C MET A 32 5.43 6.72 -3.30
N ASP A 33 4.96 6.57 -2.07
CA ASP A 33 3.88 7.40 -1.52
C ASP A 33 4.37 8.80 -1.15
N ARG A 34 4.32 9.71 -2.13
CA ARG A 34 4.67 11.13 -1.94
C ARG A 34 3.58 11.94 -1.27
N ASP A 35 2.33 11.50 -1.41
CA ASP A 35 1.16 12.20 -0.87
C ASP A 35 0.80 11.74 0.54
N ASN A 36 1.59 10.80 1.11
CA ASN A 36 1.40 10.24 2.44
C ASN A 36 -0.03 9.71 2.62
N VAL A 37 -0.52 8.98 1.62
CA VAL A 37 -1.85 8.35 1.60
C VAL A 37 -1.91 7.21 2.63
N PHE A 38 -0.87 6.40 2.73
CA PHE A 38 -0.80 5.23 3.58
C PHE A 38 0.10 5.48 4.79
N LYS A 39 -0.45 5.29 6.00
CA LYS A 39 0.30 5.47 7.25
C LYS A 39 1.09 4.24 7.66
N CYS A 40 0.67 3.09 7.16
CA CYS A 40 1.38 1.83 7.31
C CYS A 40 0.96 0.88 6.19
N GLY A 41 1.69 -0.22 6.07
CA GLY A 41 1.20 -1.34 5.30
C GLY A 41 1.94 -2.63 5.57
N MET A 42 1.43 -3.68 4.93
CA MET A 42 1.82 -5.06 5.17
C MET A 42 2.09 -5.73 3.82
N SER A 43 3.36 -5.99 3.55
CA SER A 43 3.84 -6.68 2.36
C SER A 43 4.14 -8.13 2.70
N VAL A 44 3.25 -9.06 2.34
CA VAL A 44 3.35 -10.47 2.75
C VAL A 44 3.76 -11.36 1.58
N ALA A 45 4.77 -12.20 1.79
CA ALA A 45 5.38 -13.05 0.75
C ALA A 45 5.62 -12.34 -0.61
N PRO A 46 6.19 -11.11 -0.62
CA PRO A 46 6.35 -10.33 -1.85
C PRO A 46 7.38 -10.92 -2.81
N VAL A 47 7.17 -10.71 -4.11
CA VAL A 47 8.30 -10.69 -5.05
C VAL A 47 9.09 -9.42 -4.77
N THR A 48 10.36 -9.55 -4.37
CA THR A 48 11.23 -8.41 -4.03
C THR A 48 12.30 -8.15 -5.09
N ASP A 49 12.66 -9.18 -5.84
CA ASP A 49 13.54 -9.12 -6.99
C ASP A 49 12.97 -10.03 -8.08
N TRP A 50 12.72 -9.45 -9.24
CA TRP A 50 12.20 -10.16 -10.40
C TRP A 50 13.23 -11.08 -11.04
N ALA A 51 14.53 -10.87 -10.80
CA ALA A 51 15.58 -11.77 -11.26
C ALA A 51 15.63 -13.09 -10.46
N LEU A 52 15.02 -13.11 -9.26
CA LEU A 52 14.94 -14.28 -8.39
C LEU A 52 13.60 -15.03 -8.53
N TYR A 53 12.71 -14.58 -9.40
CA TYR A 53 11.38 -15.15 -9.63
C TYR A 53 11.33 -16.00 -10.91
#